data_AF-A0A2A8VFF4-F1
#
_entry.id   AF-A0A2A8VFF4-F1
#
_cell.length_a   1.000
_cell.length_b   1.000
_cell.length_c   1.000
_cell.angle_alpha   90.00
_cell.angle_beta   90.00
_cell.angle_gamma   90.00
#
_symmetry.space_group_name_H-M   'P 1'
#
loop_
_entity.id
_entity.type
_entity.pdbx_description
1 polymer ?
#
loop_
_entity_poly.entity_id
_entity_poly.type
_entity_poly.pdbx_seq_one_letter_code
_entity_poly.pdbx_strand_id
1 'polypeptide(L)'
;MKKFKFFISIEKEERWLNEQLQKGYRCTNISGLGIYTFEKTDKRYVMRLDYQDYLSKKKFEEYKGIYEDFGWNYLKGYWLSGIRYWQKESDDQDEIFSDRESKSQYYKRLMGYSLGLCMVFLVYSFVYYRDSALYHEGLWNMENSLFWKAFIFETPFVLLKLFPAFMVVLLAGSYYKAYRKYSVLKEQ
;
A
#
# COMPACT_ATOMS: atom_id res chain seq x y z
N MET A 1 -3.19 15.16 16.43
CA MET A 1 -3.32 13.72 16.79
C MET A 1 -2.45 12.89 15.85
N LYS A 2 -1.59 12.02 16.39
CA LYS A 2 -0.80 11.08 15.58
C LYS A 2 -1.42 9.68 15.65
N LYS A 3 -1.52 8.97 14.54
CA LYS A 3 -1.98 7.58 14.48
C LYS A 3 -0.98 6.73 13.71
N PHE A 4 -0.69 5.54 14.23
CA PHE A 4 0.14 4.54 13.56
C PHE A 4 -0.77 3.48 12.95
N LYS A 5 -0.63 3.24 11.64
CA LYS A 5 -1.33 2.17 10.93
C LYS A 5 -0.59 1.82 9.64
N PHE A 6 -0.59 0.54 9.27
CA PHE A 6 0.05 0.09 8.02
C PHE A 6 -0.99 -0.50 7.08
N PHE A 7 -0.85 -0.20 5.79
CA PHE A 7 -1.76 -0.67 4.74
C PHE A 7 -0.98 -1.26 3.58
N ILE A 8 -1.47 -2.38 3.08
CA ILE A 8 -0.96 -3.03 1.86
C ILE A 8 -1.83 -2.65 0.65
N SER A 9 -3.09 -2.27 0.90
CA SER A 9 -4.04 -1.89 -0.14
C SER A 9 -4.32 -0.40 -0.05
N ILE A 10 -3.99 0.32 -1.13
CA ILE A 10 -4.23 1.76 -1.30
C ILE A 10 -5.71 2.09 -1.04
N GLU A 11 -6.65 1.29 -1.55
CA GLU A 11 -8.09 1.52 -1.33
C GLU A 11 -8.53 1.35 0.14
N LYS A 12 -7.85 0.50 0.92
CA LYS A 12 -8.12 0.38 2.36
C LYS A 12 -7.57 1.58 3.12
N GLU A 13 -6.39 2.05 2.71
CA GLU A 13 -5.77 3.25 3.26
C GLU A 13 -6.64 4.48 2.99
N GLU A 14 -7.07 4.68 1.74
CA GLU A 14 -7.94 5.78 1.34
C GLU A 14 -9.24 5.80 2.14
N ARG A 15 -9.92 4.65 2.27
CA ARG A 15 -11.15 4.56 3.07
C ARG A 15 -10.91 4.92 4.53
N TRP A 16 -9.86 4.39 5.13
CA TRP A 16 -9.55 4.68 6.53
C TRP A 16 -9.17 6.16 6.75
N LEU A 17 -8.47 6.78 5.79
CA LEU A 17 -8.16 8.21 5.82
C LEU A 17 -9.45 9.03 5.78
N ASN A 18 -10.36 8.74 4.85
CA ASN A 18 -11.65 9.41 4.76
C ASN A 18 -12.51 9.22 6.02
N GLU A 19 -12.49 8.05 6.65
CA GLU A 19 -13.14 7.83 7.96
C GLU A 19 -12.57 8.73 9.07
N GLN A 20 -11.28 9.09 9.00
CA GLN A 20 -10.71 10.06 9.93
C GLN A 20 -11.15 11.48 9.58
N LEU A 21 -11.15 11.84 8.29
CA LEU A 21 -11.54 13.18 7.86
C LEU A 21 -13.01 13.49 8.17
N GLN A 22 -13.90 12.52 8.01
CA GLN A 22 -15.32 12.63 8.38
C GLN A 22 -15.57 12.90 9.86
N LYS A 23 -14.60 12.61 10.74
CA LYS A 23 -14.67 12.91 12.17
C LYS A 23 -14.24 14.34 12.52
N GLY A 24 -14.08 15.22 11.52
CA GLY A 24 -13.63 16.61 11.72
C GLY A 24 -12.12 16.71 11.87
N TYR A 25 -11.37 15.90 11.11
CA TYR A 25 -9.91 15.98 11.07
C TYR A 25 -9.42 16.33 9.67
N ARG A 26 -8.25 16.96 9.61
CA ARG A 26 -7.47 17.21 8.40
C ARG A 26 -6.15 16.47 8.50
N CYS A 27 -5.70 15.79 7.44
CA CYS A 27 -4.38 15.19 7.42
C CYS A 27 -3.35 16.26 7.04
N THR A 28 -2.28 16.36 7.84
CA THR A 28 -1.20 17.34 7.64
C THR A 28 0.12 16.69 7.25
N ASN A 29 0.37 15.46 7.71
CA ASN A 29 1.62 14.76 7.40
C ASN A 29 1.40 13.24 7.34
N ILE A 30 2.06 12.60 6.38
CA ILE A 30 2.05 11.16 6.17
C ILE A 30 3.49 10.68 6.08
N SER A 31 3.93 9.95 7.10
CA SER A 31 5.25 9.32 7.14
C SER A 31 5.21 7.96 6.44
N GLY A 32 6.30 7.61 5.76
CA GLY A 32 6.47 6.28 5.17
C GLY A 32 6.55 5.12 6.15
N LEU A 33 6.65 5.42 7.45
CA LEU A 33 6.56 4.43 8.52
C LEU A 33 5.12 4.17 8.97
N GLY A 34 4.10 4.62 8.21
CA GLY A 34 2.69 4.43 8.58
C GLY A 34 2.25 5.33 9.73
N ILE A 35 2.90 6.49 9.92
CA ILE A 35 2.51 7.50 10.92
C ILE A 35 1.77 8.62 10.21
N TYR A 36 0.51 8.82 10.58
CA TYR A 36 -0.37 9.86 10.05
C TYR A 36 -0.59 10.92 11.12
N THR A 37 -0.42 12.18 10.73
CA THR A 37 -0.66 13.34 11.59
C THR A 37 -1.93 14.04 11.16
N PHE A 38 -2.84 14.20 12.11
CA PHE A 38 -4.14 14.83 11.92
C PHE A 38 -4.28 16.06 12.81
N GLU A 39 -4.95 17.07 12.29
CA GLU A 39 -5.35 18.28 12.99
C GLU A 39 -6.88 18.34 13.05
N LYS A 40 -7.46 18.88 14.13
CA LYS A 40 -8.91 19.08 14.20
C LYS A 40 -9.29 20.25 13.30
N THR A 41 -10.42 20.13 12.62
CA THR A 41 -10.94 21.18 11.75
C THR A 41 -12.46 21.11 11.71
N ASP A 42 -13.09 22.26 11.53
CA ASP A 42 -14.54 22.36 11.39
C ASP A 42 -15.00 22.11 9.93
N LYS A 43 -14.05 22.07 9.00
CA LYS A 43 -14.28 21.85 7.57
C LYS A 43 -14.28 20.36 7.23
N ARG A 44 -15.08 19.99 6.24
CA ARG A 44 -15.11 18.62 5.72
C ARG A 44 -14.05 18.46 4.65
N TYR A 45 -13.12 17.54 4.85
CA TYR A 45 -12.09 17.21 3.87
C TYR A 45 -12.33 15.82 3.28
N VAL A 46 -11.89 15.64 2.04
CA VAL A 46 -11.86 14.36 1.35
C VAL A 46 -10.44 14.07 0.88
N MET A 47 -10.07 12.79 0.94
CA MET A 47 -8.78 12.30 0.48
C MET A 47 -8.94 11.27 -0.62
N ARG A 48 -8.09 11.38 -1.63
CA ARG A 48 -7.97 10.40 -2.71
C ARG A 48 -6.50 10.05 -2.92
N LEU A 49 -6.25 8.79 -3.20
CA LEU A 49 -4.91 8.25 -3.40
C LEU A 49 -4.76 7.83 -4.86
N ASP A 50 -3.78 8.43 -5.54
CA ASP A 50 -3.37 7.99 -6.87
C ASP A 50 -2.05 7.22 -6.78
N TYR A 51 -1.86 6.27 -7.69
CA TYR A 51 -0.61 5.56 -7.89
C TYR A 51 -0.05 5.96 -9.24
N GLN A 52 1.15 6.53 -9.20
CA GLN A 52 1.87 6.92 -10.39
C GLN A 52 3.28 6.34 -10.35
N ASP A 53 3.69 5.78 -11.47
CA ASP A 53 5.07 5.33 -11.68
C ASP A 53 6.05 6.52 -11.59
N TYR A 54 7.34 6.23 -11.75
CA TYR A 54 8.36 7.27 -11.74
C TYR A 54 8.07 8.37 -12.78
N LEU A 55 7.83 9.60 -12.29
CA LEU A 55 7.74 10.80 -13.11
C LEU A 55 9.05 11.59 -12.99
N SER A 56 9.52 12.13 -14.12
CA SER A 56 10.56 13.15 -14.10
C SER A 56 10.05 14.39 -13.35
N LYS A 57 10.97 15.18 -12.76
CA LYS A 57 10.60 16.38 -11.99
C LYS A 57 9.63 17.29 -12.76
N LYS A 58 9.91 17.55 -14.05
CA LYS A 58 9.07 18.39 -14.90
C LYS A 58 7.65 17.82 -15.05
N LYS A 59 7.53 16.54 -15.40
CA LYS A 59 6.23 15.87 -15.53
C LYS A 59 5.47 15.79 -14.21
N PHE A 60 6.20 15.68 -13.09
CA PHE A 60 5.60 15.68 -11.78
C PHE A 60 5.01 17.04 -11.41
N GLU A 61 5.71 18.15 -11.69
CA GLU A 61 5.16 19.49 -11.46
C GLU A 61 3.97 19.78 -12.39
N GLU A 62 4.02 19.36 -13.66
CA GLU A 62 2.88 19.46 -14.58
C GLU A 62 1.67 18.66 -14.06
N TYR A 63 1.88 17.39 -13.69
CA TYR A 63 0.86 16.55 -13.06
C TYR A 63 0.30 17.18 -11.79
N LYS A 64 1.17 17.76 -10.96
CA LYS A 64 0.78 18.39 -9.70
C LYS A 64 -0.08 19.64 -9.93
N GLY A 65 0.32 20.49 -10.87
CA GLY A 65 -0.40 21.71 -11.24
C GLY A 65 -1.82 21.43 -11.70
N ILE A 66 -2.02 20.39 -12.53
CA ILE A 66 -3.36 20.00 -13.01
C ILE A 66 -4.32 19.78 -11.83
N TYR A 67 -3.91 19.04 -10.79
CA TYR A 67 -4.77 18.79 -9.64
C TYR A 67 -4.95 20.00 -8.72
N GLU A 68 -3.91 20.83 -8.58
CA GLU A 68 -3.99 22.08 -7.82
C GLU A 68 -5.01 23.05 -8.44
N ASP A 69 -5.12 23.09 -9.78
CA ASP A 69 -6.13 23.88 -10.50
C ASP A 69 -7.56 23.41 -10.20
N PHE A 70 -7.76 22.12 -9.89
CA PHE A 70 -9.04 21.56 -9.43
C PHE A 70 -9.25 21.66 -7.90
N GLY A 71 -8.38 22.39 -7.19
CA GLY A 71 -8.46 22.63 -5.76
C GLY A 71 -7.90 21.52 -4.87
N TRP A 72 -7.22 20.52 -5.44
CA TRP A 72 -6.60 19.46 -4.65
C TRP A 72 -5.25 19.92 -4.09
N ASN A 73 -5.04 19.68 -2.80
CA ASN A 73 -3.76 19.93 -2.14
C ASN A 73 -2.93 18.66 -2.12
N TYR A 74 -1.71 18.73 -2.66
CA TYR A 74 -0.77 17.62 -2.60
C TYR A 74 -0.19 17.45 -1.20
N LEU A 75 -0.33 16.25 -0.63
CA LEU A 75 0.36 15.84 0.58
C LEU A 75 1.54 14.94 0.21
N LYS A 76 2.75 15.38 0.57
CA LYS A 76 3.96 14.61 0.33
C LYS A 76 3.93 13.33 1.17
N GLY A 77 3.71 12.21 0.50
CA GLY A 77 3.86 10.88 1.08
C GLY A 77 5.29 10.35 1.01
N TYR A 78 5.44 9.06 1.26
CA TYR A 78 6.73 8.38 1.17
C TYR A 78 7.25 8.32 -0.26
N TRP A 79 8.47 8.81 -0.47
CA TRP A 79 9.07 8.99 -1.81
C TRP A 79 9.22 7.69 -2.61
N LEU A 80 9.32 6.53 -1.93
CA LEU A 80 9.45 5.21 -2.56
C LEU A 80 8.11 4.52 -2.85
N SER A 81 6.98 5.04 -2.35
CA SER A 81 5.69 4.33 -2.47
C SER A 81 5.00 4.51 -3.82
N GLY A 82 5.39 5.50 -4.63
CA GLY A 82 4.65 5.88 -5.86
C GLY A 82 3.24 6.42 -5.60
N ILE A 83 2.77 6.39 -4.35
CA ILE A 83 1.46 6.87 -3.93
C ILE A 83 1.49 8.39 -3.80
N ARG A 84 0.48 9.05 -4.40
CA ARG A 84 0.25 10.48 -4.37
C ARG A 84 -1.02 10.74 -3.57
N TYR A 85 -0.88 11.54 -2.52
CA TYR A 85 -1.95 11.84 -1.59
C TYR A 85 -2.53 13.19 -1.93
N TRP A 86 -3.83 13.24 -2.19
CA TRP A 86 -4.53 14.44 -2.60
C TRP A 86 -5.66 14.72 -1.62
N GLN A 87 -5.68 15.93 -1.07
CA GLN A 87 -6.65 16.36 -0.08
C GLN A 87 -7.36 17.63 -0.53
N LYS A 88 -8.69 17.62 -0.51
CA LYS A 88 -9.54 18.74 -0.92
C LYS A 88 -10.65 18.98 0.11
N GLU A 89 -11.13 20.22 0.22
CA GLU A 89 -12.35 20.53 0.98
C GLU A 89 -13.56 20.03 0.17
N SER A 90 -14.46 19.28 0.79
CA SER A 90 -15.55 18.60 0.08
C SER A 90 -16.47 19.59 -0.62
N ASP A 91 -16.66 19.43 -1.92
CA ASP A 91 -17.46 20.32 -2.78
C ASP A 91 -18.36 19.55 -3.77
N ASP A 92 -18.85 18.39 -3.36
CA ASP A 92 -19.63 17.41 -4.16
C ASP A 92 -18.88 16.82 -5.37
N GLN A 93 -17.70 17.35 -5.75
CA GLN A 93 -16.78 16.81 -6.77
C GLN A 93 -15.54 16.21 -6.13
N ASP A 94 -15.76 15.06 -5.50
CA ASP A 94 -14.78 14.37 -4.67
C ASP A 94 -13.94 13.30 -5.41
N GLU A 95 -14.04 13.21 -6.75
CA GLU A 95 -13.27 12.25 -7.55
C GLU A 95 -12.07 12.91 -8.23
N ILE A 96 -10.92 12.21 -8.21
CA ILE A 96 -9.70 12.61 -8.95
C ILE A 96 -9.82 12.28 -10.45
N PHE A 97 -10.57 11.25 -10.79
CA PHE A 97 -10.74 10.78 -12.15
C PHE A 97 -12.18 11.04 -12.58
N SER A 98 -12.37 11.98 -13.50
CA SER A 98 -13.68 12.25 -14.09
C SER A 98 -14.04 11.24 -15.18
N ASP A 99 -13.04 10.65 -15.82
CA ASP A 99 -13.22 9.75 -16.94
C ASP A 99 -12.87 8.29 -16.60
N ARG A 100 -13.64 7.40 -17.21
CA ARG A 100 -13.52 5.95 -17.07
C ARG A 100 -12.17 5.44 -17.57
N GLU A 101 -11.63 6.06 -18.62
CA GLU A 101 -10.36 5.66 -19.23
C GLU A 101 -9.20 5.86 -18.25
N SER A 102 -9.09 7.04 -17.64
CA SER A 102 -8.09 7.33 -16.60
C SER A 102 -8.17 6.35 -15.43
N LYS A 103 -9.39 5.99 -15.00
CA LYS A 103 -9.61 4.99 -13.95
C LYS A 103 -9.13 3.59 -14.36
N SER A 104 -9.34 3.20 -15.63
CA SER A 104 -8.83 1.95 -16.16
C SER A 104 -7.30 1.94 -16.21
N GLN A 105 -6.67 3.04 -16.63
CA GLN A 105 -5.21 3.17 -16.69
C GLN A 105 -4.59 3.14 -15.29
N TYR A 106 -5.26 3.74 -14.30
CA TYR A 106 -4.88 3.62 -12.89
C TYR A 106 -4.80 2.15 -12.44
N TYR A 107 -5.86 1.37 -12.67
CA TYR A 107 -5.86 -0.05 -12.29
C TYR A 107 -4.83 -0.87 -13.05
N LYS A 108 -4.56 -0.53 -14.32
CA LYS A 108 -3.49 -1.14 -15.11
C LYS A 108 -2.11 -0.87 -14.50
N ARG A 109 -1.82 0.35 -14.05
CA ARG A 109 -0.57 0.68 -13.33
C ARG A 109 -0.47 -0.09 -12.01
N LEU A 110 -1.55 -0.15 -11.24
CA LEU A 110 -1.59 -0.87 -9.97
C LEU A 110 -1.36 -2.38 -10.14
N MET A 111 -1.87 -2.97 -11.22
CA MET A 111 -1.57 -4.35 -11.61
C MET A 111 -0.07 -4.52 -11.90
N GLY A 112 0.52 -3.63 -12.70
CA GLY A 112 1.95 -3.67 -13.02
C GLY A 112 2.82 -3.61 -11.77
N TYR A 113 2.51 -2.70 -10.84
CA TYR A 113 3.17 -2.59 -9.54
C TYR A 113 3.06 -3.87 -8.71
N SER A 114 1.83 -4.39 -8.57
CA SER A 114 1.57 -5.61 -7.79
C SER A 114 2.30 -6.82 -8.37
N LEU A 115 2.32 -6.95 -9.70
CA LEU A 115 3.01 -8.03 -10.40
C LEU A 115 4.53 -7.90 -10.28
N GLY A 116 5.09 -6.71 -10.47
CA GLY A 116 6.52 -6.45 -10.35
C GLY A 116 7.06 -6.82 -8.96
N LEU A 117 6.38 -6.35 -7.91
CA LEU A 117 6.75 -6.74 -6.54
C LEU A 117 6.54 -8.24 -6.28
N CYS A 118 5.45 -8.83 -6.80
CA CYS A 118 5.19 -10.25 -6.65
C CYS A 118 6.33 -11.09 -7.24
N MET A 119 6.84 -10.71 -8.42
CA MET A 119 7.98 -11.39 -9.06
C MET A 119 9.26 -11.26 -8.22
N VAL A 120 9.55 -10.09 -7.66
CA VAL A 120 10.72 -9.89 -6.78
C VAL A 120 10.63 -10.79 -5.55
N PHE A 121 9.49 -10.79 -4.85
CA PHE A 121 9.30 -11.65 -3.68
C PHE A 121 9.28 -13.13 -4.02
N LEU A 122 8.79 -13.52 -5.21
CA LEU A 122 8.79 -14.90 -5.67
C LEU A 122 10.20 -15.38 -5.95
N VAL A 123 11.02 -14.60 -6.66
CA VAL A 123 12.44 -14.93 -6.90
C VAL A 123 13.20 -15.01 -5.58
N TYR A 124 12.99 -14.03 -4.68
CA TYR A 124 13.61 -14.06 -3.36
C TYR A 124 13.20 -15.30 -2.56
N SER A 125 11.91 -15.63 -2.55
CA SER A 125 11.38 -16.85 -1.91
C SER A 125 12.03 -18.11 -2.48
N PHE A 126 12.11 -18.20 -3.81
CA PHE A 126 12.68 -19.36 -4.50
C PHE A 126 14.17 -19.53 -4.16
N VAL A 127 14.96 -18.46 -4.23
CA VAL A 127 16.38 -18.49 -3.88
C VAL A 127 16.58 -18.83 -2.40
N TYR A 128 15.78 -18.22 -1.52
CA TYR A 128 15.92 -18.40 -0.08
C TYR A 128 15.51 -19.81 0.37
N TYR A 129 14.37 -20.33 -0.09
CA TYR A 129 13.87 -21.65 0.33
C TYR A 129 14.52 -22.83 -0.37
N ARG A 130 15.31 -22.61 -1.43
CA ARG A 130 16.03 -23.68 -2.12
C ARG A 130 16.99 -24.41 -1.19
N ASP A 131 17.74 -23.66 -0.38
CA ASP A 131 18.86 -24.18 0.40
C ASP A 131 18.70 -23.95 1.91
N SER A 132 17.62 -23.29 2.36
CA SER A 132 17.39 -23.03 3.78
C SER A 132 16.36 -23.96 4.41
N ALA A 133 16.79 -24.68 5.45
CA ALA A 133 15.86 -25.30 6.38
C ALA A 133 15.10 -24.22 7.16
N LEU A 134 13.79 -24.40 7.30
CA LEU A 134 12.94 -23.46 8.05
C LEU A 134 13.34 -23.44 9.52
N TYR A 135 13.40 -24.62 10.14
CA TYR A 135 13.93 -24.85 11.48
C TYR A 135 15.35 -25.41 11.42
N HIS A 136 16.08 -25.30 12.52
CA HIS A 136 17.38 -25.95 12.67
C HIS A 136 17.25 -27.48 12.55
N GLU A 137 18.18 -28.14 11.86
CA GLU A 137 18.12 -29.58 11.58
C GLU A 137 18.10 -30.44 12.86
N GLY A 138 18.85 -30.02 13.88
CA GLY A 138 18.92 -30.71 15.18
C GLY A 138 17.70 -30.50 16.08
N LEU A 139 16.76 -29.61 15.72
CA LEU A 139 15.60 -29.29 16.55
C LEU A 139 14.78 -30.53 16.87
N TRP A 140 14.54 -31.38 15.87
CA TRP A 140 13.69 -32.56 16.00
C TRP A 140 14.30 -33.68 16.84
N ASN A 141 15.62 -33.63 17.07
CA ASN A 141 16.36 -34.62 17.87
C ASN A 141 16.49 -34.19 19.35
N MET A 142 15.98 -33.01 19.72
CA MET A 142 16.05 -32.52 21.09
C MET A 142 15.04 -33.22 21.99
N GLU A 143 15.45 -33.60 23.20
CA GLU A 143 14.55 -34.25 24.16
C GLU A 143 13.78 -33.25 25.02
N ASN A 144 12.54 -33.63 25.36
CA ASN A 144 11.74 -33.07 26.45
C ASN A 144 11.60 -31.52 26.42
N SER A 145 11.99 -30.85 27.50
CA SER A 145 11.81 -29.40 27.67
C SER A 145 12.73 -28.56 26.79
N LEU A 146 13.83 -29.12 26.28
CA LEU A 146 14.76 -28.43 25.40
C LEU A 146 14.11 -28.19 24.02
N PHE A 147 13.41 -29.20 23.49
CA PHE A 147 12.64 -29.10 22.24
C PHE A 147 11.65 -27.93 22.28
N TRP A 148 10.80 -27.87 23.31
CA TRP A 148 9.76 -26.83 23.39
C TRP A 148 10.35 -25.42 23.51
N LYS A 149 11.47 -25.26 24.24
CA LYS A 149 12.17 -23.98 24.34
C LYS A 149 12.78 -23.57 22.99
N ALA A 150 13.49 -24.48 22.33
CA ALA A 150 14.10 -24.23 21.03
C ALA A 150 13.05 -23.95 19.94
N PHE A 151 11.95 -24.71 19.93
CA PHE A 151 10.85 -24.53 18.99
C PHE A 151 10.19 -23.15 19.14
N ILE A 152 9.80 -22.75 20.35
CA ILE A 152 9.18 -21.44 20.61
C ILE A 152 10.17 -20.31 20.29
N PHE A 153 11.45 -20.50 20.59
CA PHE A 153 12.48 -19.52 20.29
C PHE A 153 12.73 -19.36 18.78
N GLU A 154 12.73 -20.46 18.01
CA GLU A 154 12.95 -20.44 16.57
C GLU A 154 11.73 -19.98 15.77
N THR A 155 10.51 -20.21 16.29
CA THR A 155 9.25 -19.92 15.60
C THR A 155 9.16 -18.47 15.05
N PRO A 156 9.49 -17.40 15.82
CA PRO A 156 9.51 -16.04 15.29
C PRO A 156 10.45 -15.86 14.09
N PHE A 157 11.62 -16.50 14.11
CA PHE A 157 12.56 -16.45 13.00
C PHE A 157 12.04 -17.23 11.80
N VAL A 158 11.38 -18.36 12.01
CA VAL A 158 10.71 -19.10 10.92
C VAL A 158 9.59 -18.27 10.29
N LEU A 159 8.80 -17.56 11.09
CA LEU A 159 7.78 -16.64 10.56
C LEU A 159 8.41 -15.51 9.74
N LEU A 160 9.54 -14.95 10.18
CA LEU A 160 10.30 -13.97 9.39
C LEU A 160 10.84 -14.58 8.09
N LYS A 161 11.31 -15.84 8.11
CA LYS A 161 11.72 -16.57 6.91
C LYS A 161 10.56 -16.77 5.94
N LEU A 162 9.35 -17.01 6.42
CA LEU A 162 8.14 -17.23 5.62
C LEU A 162 7.51 -15.94 5.07
N PHE A 163 7.94 -14.78 5.58
CA PHE A 163 7.41 -13.48 5.17
C PHE A 163 7.40 -13.23 3.65
N PRO A 164 8.45 -13.57 2.88
CA PRO A 164 8.44 -13.43 1.42
C PRO A 164 7.32 -14.23 0.73
N ALA A 165 7.12 -15.50 1.10
CA ALA A 165 6.03 -16.31 0.56
C ALA A 165 4.67 -15.72 0.88
N PHE A 166 4.49 -15.25 2.12
CA PHE A 166 3.26 -14.57 2.53
C PHE A 166 2.99 -13.30 1.70
N MET A 167 4.03 -12.52 1.40
CA MET A 167 3.93 -11.33 0.55
C MET A 167 3.52 -11.67 -0.89
N VAL A 168 3.98 -12.78 -1.46
CA VAL A 168 3.55 -13.25 -2.79
C VAL A 168 2.03 -13.46 -2.82
N VAL A 169 1.46 -14.14 -1.82
CA VAL A 169 0.01 -14.39 -1.75
C VAL A 169 -0.77 -13.08 -1.64
N LEU A 170 -0.31 -12.15 -0.81
CA LEU A 170 -0.97 -10.85 -0.64
C LEU A 170 -0.92 -10.00 -1.92
N LEU A 171 0.22 -9.96 -2.60
CA LEU A 171 0.42 -9.21 -3.84
C LEU A 171 -0.37 -9.82 -5.00
N ALA A 172 -0.44 -11.16 -5.10
CA ALA A 172 -1.30 -11.84 -6.06
C ALA A 172 -2.78 -11.49 -5.83
N GLY A 173 -3.22 -11.44 -4.56
CA GLY A 173 -4.56 -10.99 -4.21
C GLY A 173 -4.83 -9.52 -4.57
N SER A 174 -3.83 -8.64 -4.40
CA SER A 174 -3.90 -7.24 -4.84
C SER A 174 -4.03 -7.13 -6.36
N TYR A 175 -3.19 -7.87 -7.09
CA TYR A 175 -3.22 -7.95 -8.54
C TYR A 175 -4.58 -8.40 -9.05
N TYR A 176 -5.12 -9.50 -8.50
CA TYR A 176 -6.43 -10.02 -8.91
C TYR A 176 -7.55 -9.01 -8.70
N LYS A 177 -7.54 -8.30 -7.56
CA LYS A 177 -8.53 -7.24 -7.30
C LYS A 177 -8.43 -6.09 -8.30
N ALA A 178 -7.21 -5.64 -8.59
CA ALA A 178 -6.98 -4.59 -9.59
C ALA A 178 -7.40 -5.07 -11.00
N TYR A 179 -7.09 -6.31 -11.36
CA TYR A 179 -7.49 -6.93 -12.63
C TYR A 179 -9.01 -6.98 -12.80
N ARG A 180 -9.77 -7.44 -11.79
CA ARG A 180 -11.23 -7.45 -11.89
C ARG A 180 -11.83 -6.07 -12.10
N LYS A 181 -11.27 -5.04 -11.46
CA LYS A 181 -11.76 -3.66 -11.64
C LYS A 181 -11.38 -3.12 -13.02
N TYR A 182 -10.17 -3.43 -13.49
CA TYR A 182 -9.73 -3.11 -14.84
C TYR A 182 -10.61 -3.76 -15.91
N SER A 183 -10.95 -5.05 -15.77
CA SER A 183 -11.77 -5.77 -16.75
C SER A 183 -13.18 -5.21 -16.84
N VAL A 184 -13.83 -4.95 -15.70
CA VAL A 184 -15.17 -4.34 -15.66
C VAL A 184 -15.17 -2.96 -16.33
N LEU A 185 -14.12 -2.16 -16.12
CA LEU A 185 -13.99 -0.84 -16.75
C LEU A 185 -13.70 -0.90 -18.26
N LYS A 186 -13.21 -2.03 -18.78
CA LYS A 186 -12.90 -2.21 -20.21
C LYS A 186 -14.08 -2.78 -21.01
N GLU A 187 -14.98 -3.51 -20.36
CA GLU A 187 -16.09 -4.25 -21.00
C GLU A 187 -17.37 -3.43 -21.26
N GLN A 188 -17.45 -2.19 -20.78
CA GLN A 188 -18.54 -1.25 -21.08
C GLN A 188 -17.94 0.06 -21.61
#